data_AF-A0A1W1ZVV4-F1
#
_entry.id   AF-A0A1W1ZVV4-F1
#
_cell.length_a   1.000
_cell.length_b   1.000
_cell.length_c   1.000
_cell.angle_alpha   90.00
_cell.angle_beta   90.00
_cell.angle_gamma   90.00
#
_symmetry.space_group_name_H-M   'P 1'
#
loop_
_entity.id
_entity.type
_entity.pdbx_description
1 polymer ?
#
loop_
_entity_poly.entity_id
_entity_poly.type
_entity_poly.pdbx_seq_one_letter_code
_entity_poly.pdbx_strand_id
1 'polypeptide(L)'
;MANFKSIAPVLAVLAGLSVASTAQAQQQAFMTADKNADTMLDQAEFKVFIDAIAASGKQVAVKVKQAGRYSMAFGKIDKDKNGMLTPAELQALK
;
A
#
# COMPACT_ATOMS: atom_id res chain seq x y z
N MET A 1 25.63 21.43 -16.87
CA MET A 1 25.40 19.97 -16.87
C MET A 1 25.01 19.57 -15.46
N ALA A 2 23.72 19.32 -15.21
CA ALA A 2 23.22 18.99 -13.87
C ALA A 2 23.46 17.51 -13.60
N ASN A 3 24.38 17.21 -12.68
CA ASN A 3 24.66 15.87 -12.18
C ASN A 3 23.92 15.68 -10.86
N PHE A 4 22.77 15.01 -10.87
CA PHE A 4 22.10 14.64 -9.63
C PHE A 4 22.68 13.32 -9.10
N LYS A 5 23.52 13.45 -8.07
CA LYS A 5 24.03 12.33 -7.26
C LYS A 5 22.89 11.73 -6.45
N SER A 6 22.66 10.43 -6.61
CA SER A 6 21.85 9.59 -5.73
C SER A 6 22.27 9.76 -4.28
N ILE A 7 21.33 10.17 -3.43
CA ILE A 7 21.40 9.97 -1.98
C ILE A 7 19.99 9.97 -1.42
N ALA A 8 19.47 8.77 -1.14
CA ALA A 8 18.38 8.60 -0.20
C ALA A 8 18.83 7.51 0.79
N PRO A 9 19.26 7.89 2.01
CA PRO A 9 19.58 6.93 3.05
C PRO A 9 18.36 6.65 3.94
N VAL A 10 18.49 5.55 4.69
CA VAL A 10 17.75 5.19 5.91
C VAL A 10 16.45 4.42 5.71
N LEU A 11 16.59 3.09 5.54
CA LEU A 11 15.57 2.15 5.95
C LEU A 11 15.77 1.87 7.45
N ALA A 12 15.04 2.61 8.29
CA ALA A 12 15.01 2.39 9.73
C ALA A 12 14.29 1.07 10.03
N VAL A 13 15.05 0.06 10.45
CA VAL A 13 14.55 -1.18 11.03
C VAL A 13 13.94 -0.84 12.40
N LEU A 14 12.61 -0.88 12.50
CA LEU A 14 11.86 -0.72 13.75
C LEU A 14 10.95 -1.93 13.98
N ALA A 15 11.43 -2.79 14.89
CA ALA A 15 10.70 -3.50 15.94
C ALA A 15 9.33 -4.15 15.63
N GLY A 16 9.27 -5.48 15.79
CA GLY A 16 8.06 -6.18 16.21
C GLY A 16 7.99 -7.64 15.73
N LEU A 17 8.33 -8.60 16.58
CA LEU A 17 8.21 -10.05 16.31
C LEU A 17 6.77 -10.59 16.25
N SER A 18 5.76 -9.74 16.02
CA SER A 18 4.36 -10.12 15.81
C SER A 18 3.67 -9.37 14.66
N VAL A 19 4.39 -8.49 13.94
CA VAL A 19 3.88 -7.78 12.75
C VAL A 19 4.27 -8.43 11.42
N ALA A 20 5.07 -9.50 11.46
CA ALA A 20 5.59 -10.18 10.28
C ALA A 20 4.46 -10.70 9.37
N SER A 21 3.42 -11.33 9.93
CA SER A 21 2.32 -11.91 9.16
C SER A 21 1.44 -10.87 8.45
N THR A 22 1.17 -9.72 9.09
CA THR A 22 0.40 -8.64 8.46
C THR A 22 1.21 -7.89 7.41
N ALA A 23 2.50 -7.64 7.67
CA ALA A 23 3.37 -6.99 6.69
C ALA A 23 3.57 -7.87 5.44
N GLN A 24 3.75 -9.18 5.64
CA GLN A 24 3.90 -10.15 4.54
C GLN A 24 2.63 -10.26 3.69
N ALA A 25 1.45 -10.37 4.29
CA ALA A 25 0.19 -10.45 3.54
C ALA A 25 -0.07 -9.16 2.73
N GLN A 26 0.27 -8.01 3.32
CA GLN A 26 0.13 -6.71 2.68
C GLN A 26 1.12 -6.56 1.51
N GLN A 27 2.34 -7.05 1.67
CA GLN A 27 3.36 -7.04 0.63
C GLN A 27 3.03 -8.04 -0.51
N GLN A 28 2.52 -9.24 -0.22
CA GLN A 28 2.05 -10.19 -1.24
C GLN A 28 0.84 -9.66 -2.01
N ALA A 29 -0.10 -9.03 -1.31
CA ALA A 29 -1.24 -8.37 -1.95
C ALA A 29 -0.79 -7.21 -2.84
N PHE A 30 0.22 -6.45 -2.40
CA PHE A 30 0.83 -5.39 -3.21
C PHE A 30 1.41 -5.96 -4.50
N MET A 31 2.27 -6.98 -4.41
CA MET A 31 2.86 -7.61 -5.61
C MET A 31 1.83 -8.26 -6.54
N THR A 32 0.67 -8.66 -6.00
CA THR A 32 -0.42 -9.22 -6.80
C THR A 32 -1.21 -8.13 -7.54
N ALA A 33 -1.32 -6.95 -6.92
CA ALA A 33 -2.07 -5.81 -7.40
C ALA A 33 -1.26 -4.93 -8.37
N ASP A 34 0.03 -4.75 -8.09
CA ASP A 34 1.02 -4.04 -8.92
C ASP A 34 1.29 -4.84 -10.21
N LYS A 35 0.46 -4.59 -11.23
CA LYS A 35 0.49 -5.30 -12.53
C LYS A 35 1.48 -4.67 -13.49
N ASN A 36 1.67 -3.37 -13.36
CA ASN A 36 2.59 -2.60 -14.19
C ASN A 36 4.03 -2.61 -13.63
N ALA A 37 4.26 -3.19 -12.43
CA ALA A 37 5.54 -3.27 -11.74
C ALA A 37 6.17 -1.89 -11.48
N ASP A 38 5.35 -0.87 -11.29
CA ASP A 38 5.79 0.51 -11.04
C ASP A 38 6.06 0.77 -9.56
N THR A 39 5.86 -0.24 -8.70
CA THR A 39 6.01 -0.16 -7.25
C THR A 39 5.08 0.86 -6.59
N MET A 40 3.99 1.21 -7.26
CA MET A 40 2.88 2.01 -6.79
C MET A 40 1.57 1.23 -7.03
N LEU A 41 0.46 1.72 -6.48
CA LEU A 41 -0.87 1.21 -6.82
C LEU A 41 -1.73 2.36 -7.31
N ASP A 42 -2.17 2.27 -8.55
CA ASP A 42 -3.23 3.15 -9.04
C ASP A 42 -4.60 2.77 -8.42
N GLN A 43 -5.65 3.51 -8.76
CA GLN A 43 -6.99 3.28 -8.22
C GLN A 43 -7.56 1.89 -8.57
N ALA A 44 -7.25 1.34 -9.75
CA ALA A 44 -7.69 0.03 -10.19
C ALA A 44 -6.91 -1.08 -9.48
N GLU A 45 -5.60 -0.93 -9.35
CA GLU A 45 -4.73 -1.86 -8.63
C GLU A 45 -5.03 -1.83 -7.13
N PHE A 46 -5.30 -0.67 -6.55
CA PHE A 46 -5.73 -0.53 -5.16
C PHE A 46 -7.00 -1.33 -4.86
N LYS A 47 -7.94 -1.41 -5.82
CA LYS A 47 -9.12 -2.25 -5.65
C LYS A 47 -8.73 -3.73 -5.50
N VAL A 48 -7.83 -4.22 -6.36
CA VAL A 48 -7.31 -5.61 -6.30
C VAL A 48 -6.57 -5.85 -4.99
N PHE A 49 -5.76 -4.89 -4.56
CA PHE A 49 -5.06 -4.92 -3.29
C PHE A 49 -6.01 -5.02 -2.10
N ILE A 50 -7.04 -4.17 -2.03
CA ILE A 50 -8.06 -4.23 -0.97
C ILE A 50 -8.80 -5.57 -1.01
N ASP A 51 -9.12 -6.09 -2.19
CA ASP A 51 -9.76 -7.39 -2.33
C ASP A 51 -8.87 -8.54 -1.80
N ALA A 52 -7.57 -8.51 -2.11
CA ALA A 52 -6.60 -9.49 -1.62
C ALA A 52 -6.40 -9.40 -0.10
N ILE A 53 -6.24 -8.20 0.44
CA ILE A 53 -6.06 -7.99 1.89
C ILE A 53 -7.34 -8.26 2.69
N ALA A 54 -8.51 -8.00 2.10
CA ALA A 54 -9.78 -8.40 2.69
C ALA A 54 -9.87 -9.93 2.79
N ALA A 55 -9.37 -10.68 1.79
CA ALA A 55 -9.28 -12.14 1.85
C ALA A 55 -8.31 -12.62 2.93
N SER A 56 -7.24 -11.85 3.23
CA SER A 56 -6.34 -12.11 4.36
C SER A 56 -6.93 -11.75 5.73
N GLY A 57 -8.16 -11.22 5.80
CA GLY A 57 -8.85 -10.94 7.06
C GLY A 57 -8.57 -9.57 7.68
N LYS A 58 -7.93 -8.63 6.97
CA LYS A 58 -7.71 -7.28 7.51
C LYS A 58 -9.04 -6.53 7.59
N GLN A 59 -9.49 -6.23 8.81
CA GLN A 59 -10.78 -5.60 9.05
C GLN A 59 -10.96 -4.27 8.30
N VAL A 60 -9.89 -3.48 8.13
CA VAL A 60 -9.94 -2.22 7.38
C VAL A 60 -10.27 -2.47 5.91
N ALA A 61 -9.60 -3.42 5.26
CA ALA A 61 -9.85 -3.76 3.86
C ALA A 61 -11.25 -4.37 3.67
N VAL A 62 -11.67 -5.25 4.59
CA VAL A 62 -13.03 -5.80 4.61
C VAL A 62 -14.08 -4.70 4.71
N LYS A 63 -13.90 -3.72 5.60
CA LYS A 63 -14.81 -2.57 5.74
C LYS A 63 -14.84 -1.71 4.48
N VAL A 64 -13.69 -1.45 3.85
CA VAL A 64 -13.61 -0.69 2.60
C VAL A 64 -14.35 -1.41 1.47
N LYS A 65 -14.11 -2.72 1.34
CA LYS A 65 -14.79 -3.59 0.37
C LYS A 65 -16.31 -3.63 0.60
N GLN A 66 -16.74 -3.91 1.83
CA GLN A 66 -18.16 -3.99 2.20
C GLN A 66 -18.88 -2.65 2.01
N ALA A 67 -18.21 -1.54 2.29
CA ALA A 67 -18.79 -0.21 2.10
C ALA A 67 -18.71 0.28 0.64
N GLY A 68 -18.02 -0.43 -0.25
CA GLY A 68 -17.73 0.04 -1.61
C GLY A 68 -16.90 1.33 -1.66
N ARG A 69 -16.17 1.64 -0.58
CA ARG A 69 -15.51 2.94 -0.35
C ARG A 69 -14.06 2.98 -0.83
N TYR A 70 -13.76 2.35 -1.97
CA TYR A 70 -12.40 2.29 -2.51
C TYR A 70 -11.82 3.68 -2.71
N SER A 71 -12.52 4.58 -3.41
CA SER A 71 -12.05 5.95 -3.68
C SER A 71 -11.86 6.77 -2.41
N MET A 72 -12.71 6.58 -1.39
CA MET A 72 -12.56 7.26 -0.11
C MET A 72 -11.35 6.75 0.68
N ALA A 73 -11.11 5.44 0.67
CA ALA A 73 -9.94 4.86 1.31
C ALA A 73 -8.67 5.28 0.57
N PHE A 74 -8.69 5.22 -0.76
CA PHE A 74 -7.62 5.68 -1.64
C PHE A 74 -7.21 7.11 -1.31
N GLY A 75 -8.15 8.07 -1.40
CA GLY A 75 -7.89 9.47 -1.08
C GLY A 75 -7.55 9.77 0.38
N LYS A 76 -7.73 8.80 1.29
CA LYS A 76 -7.29 8.92 2.69
C LYS A 76 -5.82 8.56 2.86
N ILE A 77 -5.33 7.66 2.01
CA ILE A 77 -3.97 7.13 2.05
C ILE A 77 -3.07 7.96 1.15
N ASP A 78 -3.58 8.34 -0.03
CA ASP A 78 -2.98 9.23 -1.03
C ASP A 78 -2.83 10.63 -0.43
N LYS A 79 -1.67 10.87 0.20
CA LYS A 79 -1.40 12.09 0.97
C LYS A 79 -1.03 13.24 0.05
N ASP A 80 -0.32 12.93 -1.02
CA ASP A 80 0.12 13.89 -2.03
C ASP A 80 -0.91 14.10 -3.15
N LYS A 81 -2.00 13.32 -3.15
CA LYS A 81 -3.12 13.41 -4.10
C LYS A 81 -2.67 13.23 -5.54
N ASN A 82 -1.66 12.41 -5.74
CA ASN A 82 -1.08 12.15 -7.05
C ASN A 82 -1.85 11.05 -7.82
N GLY A 83 -2.81 10.37 -7.19
CA GLY A 83 -3.56 9.28 -7.81
C GLY A 83 -2.85 7.92 -7.77
N MET A 84 -1.79 7.78 -6.99
CA MET A 84 -0.94 6.59 -6.85
C MET A 84 -0.60 6.35 -5.37
N LEU A 85 -0.64 5.11 -4.93
CA LEU A 85 -0.31 4.75 -3.56
C LEU A 85 1.03 4.05 -3.48
N THR A 86 1.96 4.66 -2.76
CA THR A 86 3.26 4.04 -2.51
C THR A 86 3.18 3.03 -1.36
N PRO A 87 4.10 2.05 -1.28
CA PRO A 87 4.19 1.12 -0.17
C PRO A 87 4.29 1.83 1.20
N ALA A 88 4.98 2.98 1.22
CA ALA A 88 5.13 3.80 2.42
C ALA A 88 3.79 4.37 2.90
N GLU A 89 2.93 4.82 1.98
CA GLU A 89 1.60 5.31 2.33
C GLU A 89 0.67 4.18 2.75
N LEU A 90 0.77 3.01 2.11
CA LEU A 90 0.03 1.82 2.52
C LEU A 90 0.44 1.30 3.90
N GLN A 91 1.68 1.54 4.34
CA GLN A 91 2.10 1.27 5.72
C GLN A 91 1.46 2.22 6.74
N ALA A 92 0.91 3.36 6.31
CA ALA A 92 0.12 4.24 7.16
C ALA A 92 -1.30 3.70 7.42
N LEU A 93 -1.74 2.65 6.70
CA LEU A 93 -2.93 1.86 7.05
C LEU A 93 -2.64 1.00 8.29
N LYS A 94 -2.58 1.63 9.46
CA LYS A 94 -2.52 0.96 10.77
C LYS A 94 -3.92 0.90 11.38
#